data_AF-Q6ZJ84-F1
#
_entry.id   AF-Q6ZJ84-F1
#
_cell.length_a   1.000
_cell.length_b   1.000
_cell.length_c   1.000
_cell.angle_alpha   90.00
_cell.angle_beta   90.00
_cell.angle_gamma   90.00
#
_symmetry.space_group_name_H-M   'P 1'
#
loop_
_entity.id
_entity.type
_entity.pdbx_description
1 polymer ?
#
loop_
_entity_poly.entity_id
_entity_poly.type
_entity_poly.pdbx_seq_one_letter_code
_entity_poly.pdbx_strand_id
1 'polypeptide(L)'
;MSVESATFPLMLPSRAYELLEKEFEQDNPLLIKSRLQPMNTCYKGSVDDIADNATITLHFHGGIDLQLSRNATFMEITSMNGDQEERYVCLIVDKTVDGTAVLGLSPQLDHNIGFDLENKQISIYRKIC
;
A
#
# COMPACT_ATOMS: atom_id res chain seq x y z
N MET A 1 -12.26 9.04 5.25
CA MET A 1 -11.14 8.81 4.33
C MET A 1 -11.13 9.94 3.32
N SER A 2 -9.98 10.53 3.01
CA SER A 2 -9.79 11.42 1.86
C SER A 2 -9.19 10.65 0.67
N VAL A 3 -9.34 11.18 -0.54
CA VAL A 3 -8.70 10.64 -1.75
C VAL A 3 -7.77 11.71 -2.28
N GLU A 4 -6.47 11.44 -2.31
CA GLU A 4 -5.43 12.45 -2.52
C GLU A 4 -4.36 11.93 -3.47
N SER A 5 -4.23 12.52 -4.66
CA SER A 5 -3.15 12.18 -5.59
C SER A 5 -1.81 12.79 -5.22
N ALA A 6 -1.76 13.74 -4.27
CA ALA A 6 -0.54 14.38 -3.79
C ALA A 6 0.18 13.59 -2.68
N THR A 7 -0.50 12.62 -2.08
CA THR A 7 0.04 11.70 -1.08
C THR A 7 0.34 10.38 -1.77
N PHE A 8 1.58 9.86 -1.71
CA PHE A 8 1.95 8.66 -2.46
C PHE A 8 1.34 7.36 -1.92
N PRO A 9 1.54 6.97 -0.64
CA PRO A 9 1.09 5.69 -0.11
C PRO A 9 -0.39 5.67 0.29
N LEU A 10 -0.94 4.47 0.53
CA LEU A 10 -2.16 4.32 1.31
C LEU A 10 -1.87 4.70 2.77
N MET A 11 -2.50 5.74 3.29
CA MET A 11 -2.35 6.12 4.69
C MET A 11 -3.50 5.53 5.51
N LEU A 12 -3.19 4.81 6.58
CA LEU A 12 -4.16 4.18 7.46
C LEU A 12 -4.08 4.72 8.89
N PRO A 13 -5.20 4.75 9.64
CA PRO A 13 -5.17 4.98 11.07
C PRO A 13 -4.26 3.97 11.77
N SER A 14 -3.54 4.39 12.81
CA SER A 14 -2.47 3.58 13.44
C SER A 14 -2.89 2.14 13.76
N ARG A 15 -4.10 1.95 14.30
CA ARG A 15 -4.63 0.62 14.61
C ARG A 15 -4.84 -0.26 13.37
N ALA A 16 -5.36 0.31 12.29
CA ALA A 16 -5.61 -0.42 11.06
C ALA A 16 -4.29 -0.82 10.39
N TYR A 17 -3.33 0.10 10.36
CA TYR A 17 -1.97 -0.18 9.88
C TYR A 17 -1.30 -1.29 10.70
N GLU A 18 -1.37 -1.23 12.04
CA GLU A 18 -0.70 -2.21 12.91
C GLU A 18 -1.27 -3.61 12.75
N LEU A 19 -2.58 -3.72 12.50
CA LEU A 19 -3.21 -4.99 12.18
C LEU A 19 -2.76 -5.52 10.82
N LEU A 20 -2.73 -4.66 9.80
CA LEU A 20 -2.28 -5.00 8.46
C LEU A 20 -0.81 -5.46 8.45
N GLU A 21 0.07 -4.72 9.13
CA GLU A 21 1.48 -5.06 9.22
C GLU A 21 1.68 -6.40 9.94
N LYS A 22 0.94 -6.64 11.02
CA LYS A 22 0.98 -7.90 11.74
C LYS A 22 0.51 -9.08 10.88
N GLU A 23 -0.58 -8.92 10.15
CA GLU A 23 -1.11 -9.95 9.24
C GLU A 23 -0.11 -10.25 8.12
N PHE A 24 0.47 -9.20 7.52
CA PHE A 24 1.53 -9.36 6.53
C PHE A 24 2.74 -10.13 7.07
N GLU A 25 3.21 -9.82 8.28
CA GLU A 25 4.33 -10.53 8.92
C GLU A 25 3.98 -11.99 9.25
N GLN A 26 2.71 -12.29 9.57
CA GLN A 26 2.24 -13.65 9.81
C GLN A 26 2.20 -14.49 8.54
N ASP A 27 1.77 -13.90 7.43
CA ASP A 27 1.75 -14.56 6.12
C ASP A 27 3.15 -14.71 5.51
N ASN A 28 4.10 -13.88 5.93
CA ASN A 28 5.46 -13.83 5.37
C ASN A 28 6.54 -14.01 6.47
N PRO A 29 6.57 -15.15 7.19
CA PRO A 29 7.42 -15.34 8.38
C PRO A 29 8.92 -15.37 8.08
N LEU A 30 9.31 -15.52 6.81
CA LEU A 30 10.71 -15.55 6.38
C LEU A 30 11.27 -14.15 6.05
N LEU A 31 10.39 -13.16 5.88
CA LEU A 31 10.79 -11.80 5.57
C LEU A 31 11.32 -11.09 6.82
N ILE A 32 12.55 -10.58 6.74
CA ILE A 32 13.20 -9.90 7.86
C ILE A 32 12.93 -8.40 7.75
N LYS A 33 12.18 -7.86 8.72
CA LYS A 33 11.86 -6.44 8.78
C LYS A 33 13.12 -5.59 8.85
N SER A 34 13.17 -4.57 7.99
CA SER A 34 14.21 -3.55 7.93
C SER A 34 13.57 -2.17 7.86
N ARG A 35 14.21 -1.17 8.45
CA ARG A 35 13.78 0.22 8.31
C ARG A 35 14.65 0.90 7.28
N LEU A 36 14.06 1.27 6.15
CA LEU A 36 14.77 1.91 5.05
C LEU A 36 14.08 3.22 4.70
N GLN A 37 14.66 4.34 5.18
CA GLN A 37 14.10 5.66 4.92
C GLN A 37 14.00 5.94 3.41
N PRO A 38 12.90 6.55 2.93
CA PRO A 38 11.81 7.15 3.71
C PRO A 38 10.67 6.19 4.09
N MET A 39 10.73 4.91 3.73
CA MET A 39 9.65 3.94 4.00
C MET A 39 9.80 3.31 5.39
N ASN A 40 8.72 3.32 6.17
CA ASN A 40 8.76 2.82 7.54
C ASN A 40 8.71 1.29 7.64
N THR A 41 8.18 0.60 6.63
CA THR A 41 8.02 -0.85 6.64
C THR A 41 8.56 -1.47 5.37
N CYS A 42 9.80 -1.94 5.49
CA CYS A 42 10.50 -2.70 4.47
C CYS A 42 10.94 -4.05 5.04
N TYR A 43 11.25 -4.97 4.14
CA TYR A 43 11.74 -6.31 4.47
C TYR A 43 12.89 -6.66 3.53
N LYS A 44 13.90 -7.38 4.02
CA LYS A 44 14.96 -7.91 3.16
C LYS A 44 14.38 -8.97 2.22
N GLY A 45 14.65 -8.82 0.93
CA GLY A 45 14.14 -9.70 -0.11
C GLY A 45 13.60 -8.93 -1.32
N SER A 46 12.82 -9.62 -2.11
CA SER A 46 12.17 -9.18 -3.34
C SER A 46 10.65 -9.38 -3.25
N VAL A 47 9.91 -8.85 -4.22
CA VAL A 47 8.46 -9.05 -4.33
C VAL A 47 8.09 -10.52 -4.55
N ASP A 48 8.99 -11.30 -5.15
CA ASP A 48 8.81 -12.74 -5.39
C ASP A 48 8.88 -13.56 -4.08
N ASP A 49 9.47 -13.01 -3.02
CA ASP A 49 9.53 -13.63 -1.70
C ASP A 49 8.22 -13.43 -0.90
N ILE A 50 7.31 -12.59 -1.39
CA ILE A 50 6.00 -12.32 -0.77
C ILE A 50 4.99 -13.39 -1.18
N ALA A 51 4.28 -13.94 -0.20
CA ALA A 51 3.20 -14.90 -0.37
C ALA A 51 2.16 -14.44 -1.40
N ASP A 52 1.77 -15.33 -2.31
CA ASP A 52 0.89 -14.99 -3.44
C ASP A 52 -0.50 -14.49 -3.05
N ASN A 53 -0.97 -14.86 -1.86
CA ASN A 53 -2.24 -14.43 -1.31
C ASN A 53 -2.18 -13.07 -0.59
N ALA A 54 -0.99 -12.48 -0.42
CA ALA A 54 -0.81 -11.19 0.24
C ALA A 54 -1.38 -10.05 -0.63
N THR A 55 -2.66 -9.78 -0.44
CA THR A 55 -3.40 -8.74 -1.17
C THR A 55 -4.15 -7.86 -0.18
N ILE A 56 -4.26 -6.57 -0.48
CA ILE A 56 -5.05 -5.61 0.29
C ILE A 56 -6.33 -5.35 -0.47
N THR A 57 -7.48 -5.52 0.20
CA THR A 57 -8.79 -5.13 -0.35
C THR A 57 -9.40 -4.07 0.55
N LEU A 58 -9.79 -2.94 -0.05
CA LEU A 58 -10.49 -1.86 0.62
C LEU A 58 -11.98 -1.95 0.30
N HIS A 59 -12.81 -2.06 1.34
CA HIS A 59 -14.25 -2.14 1.22
C HIS A 59 -14.87 -0.75 1.42
N PHE A 60 -15.60 -0.25 0.42
CA PHE A 60 -16.26 1.04 0.47
C PHE A 60 -17.78 0.92 0.63
N HIS A 61 -18.35 1.94 1.28
CA HIS A 61 -19.80 2.10 1.30
C HIS A 61 -20.33 2.24 -0.14
N GLY A 62 -21.43 1.56 -0.45
CA GLY A 62 -21.92 1.40 -1.82
C GLY A 62 -21.59 0.04 -2.45
N GLY A 63 -20.90 -0.85 -1.71
CA GLY A 63 -20.63 -2.23 -2.16
C GLY A 63 -19.50 -2.32 -3.18
N ILE A 64 -18.56 -1.38 -3.14
CA ILE A 64 -17.39 -1.34 -4.02
C ILE A 64 -16.20 -1.90 -3.25
N ASP A 65 -15.55 -2.90 -3.84
CA ASP A 65 -14.30 -3.46 -3.34
C ASP A 65 -13.16 -3.02 -4.26
N LEU A 66 -12.13 -2.45 -3.66
CA LEU A 66 -10.90 -2.04 -4.33
C LEU A 66 -9.77 -2.97 -3.91
N GLN A 67 -9.50 -3.98 -4.73
CA GLN A 67 -8.33 -4.84 -4.55
C GLN A 67 -7.09 -4.15 -5.12
N LEU A 68 -6.06 -3.99 -4.31
CA LEU A 68 -4.80 -3.40 -4.72
C LEU A 68 -3.94 -4.43 -5.46
N SER A 69 -3.30 -3.99 -6.55
CA SER A 69 -2.30 -4.81 -7.23
C SER A 69 -1.01 -4.91 -6.40
N ARG A 70 -0.14 -5.86 -6.75
CA ARG A 70 1.20 -5.95 -6.16
C ARG A 70 1.99 -4.64 -6.37
N ASN A 71 1.91 -4.02 -7.55
CA ASN A 71 2.62 -2.76 -7.84
C ASN A 71 2.06 -1.56 -7.07
N ALA A 72 0.78 -1.58 -6.73
CA ALA A 72 0.16 -0.55 -5.90
C ALA A 72 0.45 -0.75 -4.38
N THR A 73 0.90 -1.95 -4.00
CA THR A 73 1.07 -2.36 -2.59
C THR A 73 2.54 -2.44 -2.19
N PHE A 74 3.42 -2.82 -3.10
CA PHE A 74 4.82 -3.11 -2.82
C PHE A 74 5.74 -2.35 -3.74
N MET A 75 6.86 -1.88 -3.19
CA MET A 75 7.95 -1.26 -3.91
C MET A 75 9.24 -2.02 -3.63
N GLU A 76 9.96 -2.40 -4.67
CA GLU A 76 11.32 -2.92 -4.52
C GLU A 76 12.33 -1.78 -4.46
N ILE A 77 13.25 -1.86 -3.51
CA ILE A 77 14.35 -0.92 -3.34
C ILE A 77 15.64 -1.72 -3.30
N THR A 78 16.60 -1.31 -4.12
CA THR A 78 17.96 -1.82 -4.07
C THR A 78 18.83 -0.80 -3.35
N SER A 79 19.55 -1.24 -2.33
CA SER A 79 20.46 -0.41 -1.54
C SER A 79 21.86 -0.99 -1.56
N MET A 80 22.87 -0.13 -1.54
CA MET A 80 24.27 -0.54 -1.47
C MET A 80 24.76 -0.45 -0.03
N ASN A 81 25.28 -1.55 0.50
CA ASN A 81 25.97 -1.60 1.77
C ASN A 81 27.46 -1.89 1.52
N GLY A 82 28.25 -0.84 1.30
CA GLY A 82 29.60 -0.96 0.75
C GLY A 82 29.53 -1.47 -0.70
N ASP A 83 30.19 -2.60 -0.97
CA ASP A 83 30.19 -3.25 -2.29
C ASP A 83 29.08 -4.30 -2.46
N GLN A 84 28.24 -4.51 -1.44
CA GLN A 84 27.15 -5.48 -1.49
C GLN A 84 25.83 -4.81 -1.86
N GLU A 85 25.16 -5.38 -2.86
CA GLU A 85 23.78 -5.05 -3.20
C GLU A 85 22.84 -5.79 -2.24
N GLU A 86 21.99 -5.04 -1.55
CA GLU A 86 20.91 -5.57 -0.73
C GLU A 86 19.56 -5.18 -1.34
N ARG A 87 18.66 -6.15 -1.45
CA ARG A 87 17.30 -5.93 -1.94
C ARG A 87 16.32 -5.86 -0.79
N TYR A 88 15.38 -4.96 -0.94
CA TYR A 88 14.31 -4.72 -0.01
C TYR A 88 12.98 -4.66 -0.75
N VAL A 89 11.94 -5.18 -0.12
CA VAL A 89 10.56 -4.95 -0.53
C VAL A 89 9.85 -4.15 0.57
N CYS A 90 9.24 -3.04 0.19
CA CYS A 90 8.60 -2.09 1.10
C CYS A 90 7.10 -2.04 0.85
N LEU A 91 6.32 -1.99 1.93
CA LEU A 91 4.89 -1.72 1.86
C LEU A 91 4.66 -0.25 1.48
N ILE A 92 3.84 0.00 0.46
CA ILE A 92 3.35 1.33 0.05
C ILE A 92 2.11 1.68 0.89
N VAL A 93 2.22 1.46 2.20
CA VAL A 93 1.19 1.74 3.22
C VAL A 93 1.89 2.38 4.42
N ASP A 94 1.30 3.42 4.99
CA ASP A 94 1.87 4.09 6.17
C ASP A 94 0.78 4.56 7.17
N LYS A 95 1.20 5.02 8.34
CA LYS A 95 0.33 5.52 9.41
C LYS A 95 -0.01 6.99 9.21
N THR A 96 -1.29 7.32 9.35
CA THR A 96 -1.78 8.71 9.45
C THR A 96 -1.50 9.26 10.85
N VAL A 97 -1.12 10.54 10.95
CA VAL A 97 -0.92 11.21 12.25
C VAL A 97 -2.24 11.60 12.91
N ASP A 98 -3.22 12.04 12.12
CA ASP A 98 -4.50 12.57 12.58
C ASP A 98 -5.60 11.50 12.72
N GLY A 99 -5.31 10.26 12.30
CA GLY A 99 -6.26 9.15 12.30
C GLY A 99 -7.20 9.12 11.10
N THR A 100 -7.03 10.02 10.13
CA THR A 100 -7.87 10.05 8.92
C THR A 100 -7.20 9.25 7.81
N ALA A 101 -7.80 8.12 7.41
CA ALA A 101 -7.30 7.35 6.28
C ALA A 101 -7.21 8.20 5.00
N VAL A 102 -6.15 8.02 4.20
CA VAL A 102 -5.95 8.68 2.91
C VAL A 102 -5.73 7.63 1.83
N LEU A 103 -6.59 7.62 0.82
CA LEU A 103 -6.34 6.87 -0.42
C LEU A 103 -5.36 7.68 -1.27
N GLY A 104 -4.06 7.41 -1.10
CA GLY A 104 -2.99 8.06 -1.86
C GLY A 104 -2.96 7.67 -3.34
N LEU A 105 -1.95 8.15 -4.07
CA LEU A 105 -1.77 7.91 -5.50
C LEU A 105 -1.55 6.44 -5.84
N SER A 106 -0.73 5.72 -5.07
CA SER A 106 -0.37 4.32 -5.35
C SER A 106 -1.58 3.38 -5.51
N PRO A 107 -2.53 3.32 -4.55
CA PRO A 107 -3.73 2.49 -4.69
C PRO A 107 -4.68 2.94 -5.82
N GLN A 108 -4.49 4.14 -6.37
CA GLN A 108 -5.27 4.67 -7.49
C GLN A 108 -4.66 4.30 -8.85
N LEU A 109 -3.40 3.84 -8.94
CA LEU A 109 -2.68 3.72 -10.21
C LEU A 109 -3.37 2.80 -11.23
N ASP A 110 -4.03 1.73 -10.78
CA ASP A 110 -4.72 0.76 -11.64
C ASP A 110 -6.21 1.06 -11.81
N HIS A 111 -6.67 2.21 -11.30
CA HIS A 111 -8.07 2.58 -11.26
C HIS A 111 -8.29 3.99 -11.81
N ASN A 112 -9.43 4.19 -12.46
CA ASN A 112 -9.94 5.51 -12.77
C ASN A 112 -10.79 5.97 -11.59
N ILE A 113 -10.40 7.09 -11.00
CA ILE A 113 -11.11 7.73 -9.89
C ILE A 113 -11.94 8.89 -10.45
N GLY A 114 -13.26 8.74 -10.43
CA GLY A 114 -14.20 9.77 -10.85
C GLY A 114 -14.69 10.58 -9.65
N PHE A 115 -14.56 11.90 -9.72
CA PHE A 115 -15.10 12.82 -8.70
C PHE A 115 -16.36 13.48 -9.25
N ASP A 116 -17.52 13.01 -8.82
CA ASP A 116 -18.80 13.63 -9.11
C ASP A 116 -19.12 14.64 -8.02
N LEU A 117 -18.76 15.90 -8.26
CA LEU A 117 -18.95 16.98 -7.29
C LEU A 117 -20.40 17.41 -7.15
N GLU A 118 -21.21 17.23 -8.21
CA GLU A 118 -22.63 17.57 -8.21
C GLU A 118 -23.41 16.62 -7.29
N ASN A 119 -23.16 15.32 -7.43
CA ASN A 119 -23.82 14.28 -6.64
C ASN A 119 -23.07 13.92 -5.36
N LYS A 120 -21.90 14.53 -5.12
CA LYS A 120 -21.01 14.25 -3.97
C LYS A 120 -20.59 12.78 -3.87
N GLN A 121 -20.25 12.20 -5.01
CA GLN A 121 -19.89 10.79 -5.12
C GLN A 121 -18.47 10.63 -5.68
N ILE A 122 -17.81 9.57 -5.23
CA ILE A 122 -16.56 9.10 -5.81
C ILE A 122 -16.85 7.76 -6.46
N SER A 123 -16.47 7.62 -7.72
CA SER A 123 -16.57 6.37 -8.46
C SER A 123 -15.18 5.77 -8.67
N ILE A 124 -15.07 4.45 -8.56
CA ILE A 124 -13.82 3.73 -8.76
C ILE A 124 -14.06 2.70 -9.85
N TYR A 125 -13.34 2.81 -10.96
CA TYR A 125 -13.42 1.88 -12.08
C TYR A 125 -12.06 1.25 -12.31
N ARG A 126 -11.99 -0.06 -12.56
CA ARG A 126 -10.74 -0.69 -12.98
C ARG A 126 -10.32 -0.12 -14.33
N LYS A 127 -9.04 0.25 -14.49
CA LYS A 127 -8.52 0.62 -15.80
C LYS A 127 -8.60 -0.58 -16.74
N ILE A 128 -9.21 -0.38 -17.90
CA ILE A 128 -9.08 -1.30 -19.03
C ILE A 128 -7.90 -0.76 -19.84
N CYS A 129 -6.76 -1.42 -19.72
CA CYS A 129 -5.57 -1.16 -20.53
C CYS A 129 -5.34 -2.36 -21.44
#